data_AF-A0A9J7M0I7-F1
#
_entry.id   AF-A0A9J7M0I7-F1
#
_cell.length_a   1.000
_cell.length_b   1.000
_cell.length_c   1.000
_cell.angle_alpha   90.00
_cell.angle_beta   90.00
_cell.angle_gamma   90.00
#
_symmetry.space_group_name_H-M   'P 1'
#
loop_
_entity.id
_entity.type
_entity.pdbx_description
1 polymer ?
#
loop_
_entity_poly.entity_id
_entity_poly.type
_entity_poly.pdbx_seq_one_letter_code
_entity_poly.pdbx_strand_id
1 'polypeptide(L)'
;MEKVVKTTRPRLGTLTRGLSTLSGNSLSLRRMRLESSTTSAASEAATDDLEFREQVPPTYQLGPTKKFSQTEVKNVIQSVLENKLGETKYEETPGGTLAKCLSDDITKEVKKLGFDRYKIVSTVSFGPLKNSSVKYVSRCIWNPQFDNFAEYTYRNKSLYCVGTVYGVYVE
;
A
#
# COMPACT_ATOMS: atom_id res chain seq x y z
N MET A 1 41.96 29.86 25.15
CA MET A 1 43.12 28.94 24.99
C MET A 1 42.61 27.55 25.27
N GLU A 2 42.16 26.85 24.23
CA GLU A 2 41.40 25.59 24.33
C GLU A 2 42.22 24.49 23.66
N LYS A 3 42.44 23.38 24.39
CA LYS A 3 43.41 22.33 24.04
C LYS A 3 42.82 21.38 22.99
N VAL A 4 43.54 21.21 21.89
CA VAL A 4 43.26 20.24 20.81
C VAL A 4 43.54 18.82 21.29
N VAL A 5 42.49 17.99 21.41
CA VAL A 5 42.57 16.56 21.72
C VAL A 5 42.82 15.79 20.42
N LYS A 6 44.03 15.23 20.27
CA LYS A 6 44.39 14.33 19.17
C LYS A 6 43.88 12.92 19.48
N THR A 7 42.93 12.44 18.67
CA THR A 7 42.38 11.08 18.78
C THR A 7 43.09 10.16 17.78
N THR A 8 43.84 9.20 18.30
CA THR A 8 44.61 8.19 17.54
C THR A 8 43.68 7.06 17.09
N ARG A 9 43.67 6.74 15.79
CA ARG A 9 42.90 5.61 15.22
C ARG A 9 43.69 4.29 15.37
N PRO A 10 43.08 3.18 15.82
CA PRO A 10 43.74 1.88 15.81
C PRO A 10 43.70 1.23 14.41
N ARG A 11 44.72 0.42 14.13
CA ARG A 11 45.03 -0.23 12.84
C ARG A 11 44.12 -1.44 12.58
N LEU A 12 43.73 -1.60 11.32
CA LEU A 12 42.93 -2.70 10.78
C LEU A 12 43.77 -4.00 10.72
N GLY A 13 43.34 -5.03 11.45
CA GLY A 13 43.94 -6.36 11.41
C GLY A 13 43.27 -7.25 10.37
N THR A 14 44.08 -7.87 9.50
CA THR A 14 43.67 -8.82 8.47
C THR A 14 43.37 -10.18 9.11
N LEU A 15 42.16 -10.70 8.96
CA LEU A 15 41.81 -12.09 9.27
C LEU A 15 41.65 -12.88 7.97
N THR A 16 42.38 -13.99 7.87
CA THR A 16 42.35 -14.89 6.73
C THR A 16 41.80 -16.27 7.13
N ARG A 17 41.11 -16.87 6.16
CA ARG A 17 40.77 -18.30 5.93
C ARG A 17 39.70 -18.97 6.79
N GLY A 18 38.73 -19.54 6.06
CA GLY A 18 37.89 -20.64 6.49
C GLY A 18 36.81 -20.97 5.46
N LEU A 19 37.18 -21.48 4.28
CA LEU A 19 36.23 -22.14 3.36
C LEU A 19 36.08 -23.58 3.83
N SER A 20 34.90 -23.96 4.32
CA SER A 20 34.49 -25.35 4.49
C SER A 20 33.27 -25.64 3.62
N THR A 21 33.47 -26.58 2.70
CA THR A 21 32.45 -27.19 1.86
C THR A 21 31.63 -28.17 2.70
N LEU A 22 30.30 -28.01 2.69
CA LEU A 22 29.39 -29.06 3.20
C LEU A 22 28.52 -29.56 2.05
N SER A 23 28.91 -30.76 1.64
CA SER A 23 28.23 -31.70 0.77
C SER A 23 26.92 -32.18 1.38
N GLY A 24 25.86 -32.16 0.55
CA GLY A 24 24.84 -33.21 0.48
C GLY A 24 23.84 -33.28 1.63
N ASN A 25 22.56 -33.01 1.32
CA ASN A 25 21.49 -33.80 1.90
C ASN A 25 20.41 -34.09 0.85
N SER A 26 20.13 -35.38 0.74
CA SER A 26 19.23 -36.04 -0.20
C SER A 26 17.77 -35.65 0.01
N LEU A 27 17.08 -35.36 -1.09
CA LEU A 27 15.62 -35.27 -1.13
C LEU A 27 15.03 -36.69 -1.02
N SER A 28 14.43 -37.00 0.13
CA SER A 28 13.60 -38.20 0.28
C SER A 28 12.25 -37.96 -0.39
N LEU A 29 12.04 -38.59 -1.55
CA LEU A 29 10.73 -38.76 -2.16
C LEU A 29 9.90 -39.73 -1.29
N ARG A 30 8.97 -39.20 -0.49
CA ARG A 30 7.91 -40.03 0.09
C ARG A 30 6.71 -40.10 -0.86
N ARG A 31 6.52 -41.32 -1.35
CA ARG A 31 5.47 -41.82 -2.23
C ARG A 31 4.08 -41.70 -1.60
N MET A 32 3.11 -41.35 -2.44
CA MET A 32 1.69 -41.15 -2.14
C MET A 32 0.99 -42.34 -1.47
N ARG A 33 -0.01 -42.04 -0.62
CA ARG A 33 -1.11 -42.95 -0.28
C ARG A 33 -2.43 -42.34 -0.77
N LEU A 34 -3.17 -43.15 -1.53
CA LEU A 34 -4.47 -42.87 -2.12
C LEU A 34 -5.55 -43.43 -1.19
N GLU A 35 -6.43 -42.61 -0.63
CA GLU A 35 -7.74 -43.06 -0.15
C GLU A 35 -8.82 -42.02 -0.51
N SER A 36 -9.86 -42.53 -1.15
CA SER A 36 -11.07 -41.85 -1.61
C SER A 36 -12.12 -41.81 -0.50
N SER A 37 -12.73 -40.66 -0.25
CA SER A 37 -14.21 -40.50 -0.16
C SER A 37 -14.61 -39.07 0.23
N THR A 38 -15.25 -38.41 -0.73
CA THR A 38 -16.39 -37.49 -0.63
C THR A 38 -16.78 -36.93 0.76
N THR A 39 -16.48 -35.64 0.97
CA THR A 39 -17.45 -34.69 1.54
C THR A 39 -17.29 -33.36 0.80
N SER A 40 -18.37 -32.93 0.15
CA SER A 40 -18.47 -31.65 -0.55
C SER A 40 -18.60 -30.52 0.47
N ALA A 41 -17.47 -29.96 0.88
CA ALA A 41 -17.39 -28.61 1.41
C ALA A 41 -16.72 -27.75 0.33
N ALA A 42 -17.53 -27.08 -0.47
CA ALA A 42 -17.04 -26.05 -1.37
C ALA A 42 -16.51 -24.91 -0.50
N SER A 43 -15.22 -24.98 -0.17
CA SER A 43 -14.48 -23.83 0.33
C SER A 43 -14.44 -22.82 -0.80
N GLU A 44 -15.10 -21.69 -0.61
CA GLU A 44 -14.91 -20.51 -1.43
C GLU A 44 -13.42 -20.21 -1.48
N ALA A 45 -12.80 -20.60 -2.60
CA ALA A 45 -11.44 -20.25 -2.89
C ALA A 45 -11.43 -18.73 -2.99
N ALA A 46 -10.85 -18.09 -1.98
CA ALA A 46 -10.35 -16.74 -2.11
C ALA A 46 -9.48 -16.75 -3.38
N THR A 47 -10.00 -16.18 -4.46
CA THR A 47 -9.20 -15.77 -5.59
C THR A 47 -8.30 -14.69 -5.05
N ASP A 48 -7.13 -15.13 -4.56
CA ASP A 48 -5.97 -14.26 -4.43
C ASP A 48 -5.66 -13.83 -5.85
N ASP A 49 -6.30 -12.74 -6.28
CA ASP A 49 -6.04 -12.05 -7.52
C ASP A 49 -4.60 -11.55 -7.40
N LEU A 50 -3.65 -12.43 -7.73
CA LEU A 50 -2.28 -12.09 -8.01
C LEU A 50 -2.33 -11.18 -9.23
N GLU A 51 -2.56 -9.88 -8.99
CA GLU A 51 -2.40 -8.82 -9.98
C GLU A 51 -1.03 -9.04 -10.60
N PHE A 52 -1.02 -9.53 -11.85
CA PHE A 52 0.17 -9.56 -12.67
C PHE A 52 0.65 -8.12 -12.74
N ARG A 53 1.64 -7.78 -11.91
CA ARG A 53 2.40 -6.55 -12.07
C ARG A 53 3.07 -6.69 -13.41
N GLU A 54 2.44 -6.14 -14.44
CA GLU A 54 3.05 -6.01 -15.74
C GLU A 54 4.36 -5.25 -15.51
N GLN A 55 5.46 -6.02 -15.57
CA GLN A 55 6.80 -5.48 -15.45
C GLN A 55 6.97 -4.63 -16.70
N VAL A 56 6.70 -3.33 -16.58
CA VAL A 56 6.91 -2.38 -17.67
C VAL A 56 8.39 -2.50 -18.03
N PRO A 57 8.74 -2.92 -19.25
CA PRO A 57 10.13 -3.05 -19.64
C PRO A 57 10.81 -1.68 -19.46
N PRO A 58 12.09 -1.63 -19.08
CA PRO A 58 12.81 -0.39 -18.87
C PRO A 58 12.88 0.38 -20.19
N THR A 59 11.86 1.20 -20.43
CA THR A 59 11.86 2.21 -21.45
C THR A 59 12.64 3.33 -20.79
N TYR A 60 13.75 3.76 -21.40
CA TYR A 60 14.67 4.79 -20.88
C TYR A 60 14.00 6.18 -20.84
N GLN A 61 12.82 6.26 -20.23
CA GLN A 61 12.01 7.45 -20.04
C GLN A 61 12.36 8.01 -18.66
N LEU A 62 12.84 9.25 -18.66
CA LEU A 62 13.30 9.94 -17.45
C LEU A 62 12.15 10.54 -16.62
N GLY A 63 10.89 10.29 -16.99
CA GLY A 63 9.72 10.81 -16.29
C GLY A 63 8.41 10.18 -16.75
N PRO A 64 7.31 10.44 -16.02
CA PRO A 64 5.99 9.93 -16.35
C PRO A 64 5.37 10.67 -17.54
N THR A 65 4.67 9.93 -18.41
CA THR A 65 3.88 10.50 -19.51
C THR A 65 2.74 11.39 -19.00
N LYS A 66 2.02 10.91 -17.99
CA LYS A 66 0.95 11.64 -17.31
C LYS A 66 1.32 11.82 -15.84
N LYS A 67 1.45 13.07 -15.39
CA LYS A 67 1.70 13.38 -13.97
C LYS A 67 0.46 13.12 -13.12
N PHE A 68 0.68 12.76 -11.85
CA PHE A 68 -0.40 12.63 -10.88
C PHE A 68 -1.14 13.97 -10.69
N SER A 69 -2.41 14.00 -11.08
CA SER A 69 -3.26 15.18 -10.95
C SER A 69 -4.06 15.12 -9.65
N GLN A 70 -3.71 15.98 -8.69
CA GLN A 70 -4.41 16.05 -7.41
C GLN A 70 -5.90 16.33 -7.57
N THR A 71 -6.26 17.21 -8.50
CA THR A 71 -7.66 17.63 -8.72
C THR A 71 -8.50 16.49 -9.29
N GLU A 72 -8.00 15.77 -10.29
CA GLU A 72 -8.70 14.61 -10.85
C GLU A 72 -8.94 13.55 -9.77
N VAL A 73 -7.88 13.23 -9.00
CA VAL A 73 -7.97 12.22 -7.93
C VAL A 73 -8.88 12.68 -6.80
N LYS A 74 -8.84 13.95 -6.42
CA LYS A 74 -9.74 14.51 -5.40
C LYS A 74 -11.21 14.39 -5.81
N ASN A 75 -11.53 14.65 -7.08
CA ASN A 75 -12.88 14.49 -7.60
C ASN A 75 -13.33 13.02 -7.54
N VAL A 76 -12.45 12.07 -7.88
CA VAL A 76 -12.73 10.64 -7.74
C VAL A 76 -13.02 10.26 -6.29
N ILE A 77 -12.16 10.69 -5.35
CA ILE A 77 -12.38 10.42 -3.92
C ILE A 77 -13.72 10.99 -3.46
N GLN A 78 -14.04 12.23 -3.86
CA GLN A 78 -15.30 12.88 -3.54
C GLN A 78 -16.49 12.07 -4.06
N SER A 79 -16.51 11.72 -5.34
CA SER A 79 -17.62 10.96 -5.93
C SER A 79 -17.81 9.60 -5.27
N VAL A 80 -16.74 8.85 -4.99
CA VAL A 80 -16.85 7.54 -4.34
C VAL A 80 -17.40 7.67 -2.92
N LEU A 81 -16.90 8.64 -2.14
CA LEU A 81 -17.34 8.83 -0.76
C LEU A 81 -18.78 9.33 -0.69
N GLU A 82 -19.17 10.31 -1.52
CA GLU A 82 -20.54 10.82 -1.56
C GLU A 82 -21.54 9.73 -1.97
N ASN A 83 -21.22 8.92 -2.98
CA ASN A 83 -22.08 7.85 -3.46
C ASN A 83 -22.27 6.73 -2.43
N LYS A 84 -21.23 6.36 -1.69
CA LYS A 84 -21.27 5.22 -0.73
C LYS A 84 -21.72 5.63 0.67
N LEU A 85 -21.40 6.85 1.10
CA LEU A 85 -21.67 7.33 2.48
C LEU A 85 -22.87 8.28 2.57
N GLY A 86 -23.43 8.72 1.44
CA GLY A 86 -24.61 9.60 1.40
C GLY A 86 -25.81 9.02 2.14
N GLU A 87 -26.11 7.75 1.91
CA GLU A 87 -27.29 7.06 2.49
C GLU A 87 -26.97 6.27 3.77
N THR A 88 -25.68 6.15 4.12
CA THR A 88 -25.22 5.24 5.17
C THR A 88 -25.18 5.94 6.54
N LYS A 89 -25.76 5.29 7.57
CA LYS A 89 -25.58 5.66 8.97
C LYS A 89 -24.36 4.95 9.55
N TYR A 90 -23.67 5.60 10.48
CA TYR A 90 -22.54 4.96 11.18
C TYR A 90 -23.02 3.74 11.97
N GLU A 91 -22.46 2.57 11.65
CA GLU A 91 -22.56 1.36 12.48
C GLU A 91 -21.16 0.91 12.87
N GLU A 92 -20.99 0.55 14.14
CA GLU A 92 -19.68 0.17 14.70
C GLU A 92 -19.17 -1.18 14.18
N THR A 93 -20.08 -2.07 13.73
CA THR A 93 -19.81 -3.50 13.68
C THR A 93 -19.58 -4.12 12.28
N PRO A 94 -19.41 -3.30 11.22
CA PRO A 94 -18.44 -3.70 10.18
C PRO A 94 -17.57 -2.52 9.70
N GLY A 95 -17.09 -1.67 10.61
CA GLY A 95 -16.28 -0.51 10.25
C GLY A 95 -15.04 -0.84 9.40
N GLY A 96 -14.30 -1.89 9.76
CA GLY A 96 -13.12 -2.32 9.00
C GLY A 96 -13.43 -2.76 7.56
N THR A 97 -14.52 -3.49 7.37
CA THR A 97 -14.94 -3.99 6.04
C THR A 97 -15.35 -2.85 5.13
N LEU A 98 -16.10 -1.86 5.65
CA LEU A 98 -16.48 -0.69 4.88
C LEU A 98 -15.25 0.16 4.51
N ALA A 99 -14.27 0.30 5.42
CA ALA A 99 -13.03 1.04 5.13
C ALA A 99 -12.27 0.39 3.98
N LYS A 100 -12.14 -0.93 4.03
CA LYS A 100 -11.48 -1.72 2.99
C LYS A 100 -12.22 -1.59 1.66
N CYS A 101 -13.55 -1.73 1.65
CA CYS A 101 -14.34 -1.57 0.44
C CYS A 101 -14.15 -0.17 -0.18
N LEU A 102 -14.16 0.88 0.64
CA LEU A 102 -13.94 2.25 0.17
C LEU A 102 -12.51 2.44 -0.37
N SER A 103 -11.49 1.90 0.30
CA SER A 103 -10.11 2.01 -0.20
C SER A 103 -9.93 1.28 -1.53
N ASP A 104 -10.53 0.10 -1.67
CA ASP A 104 -10.46 -0.70 -2.88
C ASP A 104 -11.19 0.00 -4.03
N ASP A 105 -12.38 0.54 -3.79
CA ASP A 105 -13.16 1.29 -4.78
C ASP A 105 -12.42 2.57 -5.23
N ILE A 106 -11.86 3.35 -4.29
CA ILE A 106 -11.04 4.52 -4.60
C ILE A 106 -9.82 4.12 -5.44
N THR A 107 -9.10 3.08 -5.05
CA THR A 107 -7.91 2.61 -5.79
C THR A 107 -8.30 2.18 -7.21
N LYS A 108 -9.41 1.46 -7.38
CA LYS A 108 -9.91 1.03 -8.70
C LYS A 108 -10.25 2.22 -9.58
N GLU A 109 -11.00 3.20 -9.08
CA GLU A 109 -11.37 4.38 -9.87
C GLU A 109 -10.15 5.25 -10.20
N VAL A 110 -9.19 5.40 -9.29
CA VAL A 110 -7.96 6.15 -9.55
C VAL A 110 -7.07 5.44 -10.58
N LYS A 111 -6.99 4.10 -10.54
CA LYS A 111 -6.27 3.31 -11.55
C LYS A 111 -6.83 3.54 -12.96
N LYS A 112 -8.15 3.75 -13.12
CA LYS A 112 -8.79 4.05 -14.41
C LYS A 112 -8.37 5.39 -15.03
N LEU A 113 -7.80 6.31 -14.24
CA LEU A 113 -7.30 7.59 -14.74
C LEU A 113 -6.01 7.48 -15.58
N GLY A 114 -5.41 6.28 -15.66
CA GLY A 114 -4.27 6.00 -16.54
C GLY A 114 -2.98 6.66 -16.09
N PHE A 115 -2.67 6.62 -14.79
CA PHE A 115 -1.37 7.06 -14.28
C PHE A 115 -0.31 5.97 -14.48
N ASP A 116 0.38 6.02 -15.62
CA ASP A 116 1.47 5.10 -15.92
C ASP A 116 2.65 5.30 -14.97
N ARG A 117 3.32 4.19 -14.58
CA ARG A 117 4.51 4.22 -13.70
C ARG A 117 4.26 4.87 -12.33
N TYR A 118 3.02 4.83 -11.84
CA TYR A 118 2.69 5.25 -10.48
C TYR A 118 2.20 4.08 -9.65
N LYS A 119 2.75 3.94 -8.44
CA LYS A 119 2.14 3.14 -7.38
C LYS A 119 1.10 3.99 -6.68
N ILE A 120 -0.15 3.58 -6.80
CA ILE A 120 -1.28 4.22 -6.12
C ILE A 120 -1.51 3.55 -4.77
N VAL A 121 -1.59 4.35 -3.71
CA VAL A 121 -1.88 3.90 -2.34
C VAL A 121 -3.03 4.72 -1.79
N SER A 122 -4.15 4.09 -1.45
CA SER A 122 -5.28 4.75 -0.79
C SER A 122 -5.36 4.39 0.69
N THR A 123 -5.57 5.38 1.54
CA THR A 123 -5.88 5.20 2.96
C THR A 123 -7.24 5.83 3.23
N VAL A 124 -8.11 5.09 3.91
CA VAL A 124 -9.43 5.57 4.33
C VAL A 124 -9.52 5.46 5.84
N SER A 125 -9.95 6.54 6.49
CA SER A 125 -10.17 6.60 7.94
C SER A 125 -11.53 7.23 8.19
N PHE A 126 -12.40 6.56 8.93
CA PHE A 126 -13.71 7.09 9.27
C PHE A 126 -14.11 6.75 10.70
N GLY A 127 -15.06 7.51 11.23
CA GLY A 127 -15.53 7.34 12.60
C GLY A 127 -16.81 8.12 12.88
N PRO A 128 -17.37 7.99 14.09
CA PRO A 128 -18.57 8.71 14.48
C PRO A 128 -18.27 10.21 14.56
N LEU A 129 -19.24 11.06 14.22
CA LEU A 129 -19.08 12.53 14.30
C LEU A 129 -19.30 13.07 15.72
N LYS A 130 -20.14 12.40 16.51
CA LYS A 130 -20.46 12.83 17.88
C LYS A 130 -19.28 12.50 18.81
N ASN A 131 -18.90 13.48 19.63
CA ASN A 131 -17.86 13.35 20.67
C ASN A 131 -16.46 12.98 20.16
N SER A 132 -16.18 13.17 18.86
CA SER A 132 -14.87 12.89 18.25
C SER A 132 -14.14 14.18 17.89
N SER A 133 -12.91 14.33 18.37
CA SER A 133 -11.96 15.33 17.85
C SER A 133 -10.75 14.58 17.32
N VAL A 134 -10.60 14.56 15.99
CA VAL A 134 -9.53 13.83 15.32
C VAL A 134 -8.79 14.78 14.39
N LYS A 135 -7.46 14.73 14.45
CA LYS A 135 -6.57 15.42 13.51
C LYS A 135 -5.90 14.37 12.64
N TYR A 136 -6.02 14.53 11.34
CA TYR A 136 -5.38 13.66 10.36
C TYR A 136 -4.17 14.39 9.76
N VAL A 137 -3.00 13.75 9.80
CA VAL A 137 -1.74 14.31 9.29
C VAL A 137 -0.90 13.17 8.71
N SER A 138 -0.30 13.38 7.55
CA SER A 138 0.69 12.48 6.96
C SER A 138 2.03 13.18 6.73
N ARG A 139 3.14 12.49 7.01
CA ARG A 139 4.50 12.94 6.72
C ARG A 139 5.15 11.97 5.76
N CYS A 140 5.72 12.48 4.66
CA CYS A 140 6.29 11.67 3.60
C CYS A 140 7.67 12.21 3.21
N ILE A 141 8.57 11.30 2.82
CA ILE A 141 9.81 11.62 2.09
C ILE A 141 9.56 11.11 0.67
N TRP A 142 9.59 12.02 -0.29
CA TRP A 142 9.16 11.76 -1.66
C TRP A 142 9.80 12.74 -2.65
N ASN A 143 9.75 12.44 -3.95
CA ASN A 143 10.25 13.30 -4.99
C ASN A 143 9.26 14.44 -5.27
N PRO A 144 9.60 15.72 -5.01
CA PRO A 144 8.67 16.84 -5.15
C PRO A 144 8.24 17.11 -6.61
N GLN A 145 8.92 16.52 -7.60
CA GLN A 145 8.61 16.71 -9.01
C GLN A 145 7.57 15.72 -9.54
N PHE A 146 7.53 14.50 -9.00
CA PHE A 146 6.74 13.41 -9.55
C PHE A 146 5.71 12.86 -8.57
N ASP A 147 6.05 12.78 -7.29
CA ASP A 147 5.18 12.20 -6.27
C ASP A 147 4.17 13.25 -5.80
N ASN A 148 2.93 12.81 -5.60
CA ASN A 148 1.90 13.71 -5.13
C ASN A 148 0.77 12.98 -4.36
N PHE A 149 -0.03 13.72 -3.59
CA PHE A 149 -1.16 13.20 -2.83
C PHE A 149 -2.42 14.05 -3.04
N ALA A 150 -3.58 13.44 -2.87
CA ALA A 150 -4.87 14.12 -2.82
C ALA A 150 -5.65 13.66 -1.59
N GLU A 151 -6.38 14.58 -0.98
CA GLU A 151 -7.20 14.31 0.19
C GLU A 151 -8.60 14.91 0.01
N TYR A 152 -9.60 14.20 0.51
CA TYR A 152 -10.95 14.72 0.67
C TYR A 152 -11.55 14.23 1.99
N THR A 153 -12.23 15.15 2.67
CA THR A 153 -12.96 14.86 3.92
C THR A 153 -14.46 14.96 3.68
N TYR A 154 -15.14 13.83 3.81
CA TYR A 154 -16.59 13.73 3.79
C TYR A 154 -17.16 13.82 5.22
N ARG A 155 -18.30 14.50 5.38
CA ARG A 155 -19.02 14.59 6.66
C ARG A 155 -20.51 14.43 6.43
N ASN A 156 -21.12 13.53 7.19
CA ASN A 156 -22.58 13.35 7.28
C ASN A 156 -23.04 13.69 8.71
N LYS A 157 -24.34 13.55 9.01
CA LYS A 157 -24.94 13.79 10.33
C LYS A 157 -24.44 12.82 11.42
N SER A 158 -23.97 11.63 11.03
CA SER A 158 -23.58 10.57 11.97
C SER A 158 -22.07 10.26 11.99
N LEU A 159 -21.36 10.46 10.87
CA LEU A 159 -19.94 10.08 10.71
C LEU A 159 -19.12 11.14 9.96
N TYR A 160 -17.80 11.03 10.11
CA TYR A 160 -16.81 11.66 9.25
C TYR A 160 -15.99 10.58 8.55
N CYS A 161 -15.50 10.88 7.34
CA CYS A 161 -14.59 10.01 6.59
C CYS A 161 -13.52 10.86 5.90
N VAL A 162 -12.26 10.46 6.03
CA VAL A 162 -11.11 11.06 5.36
C VAL A 162 -10.53 10.02 4.41
N GLY A 163 -10.51 10.34 3.13
CA GLY A 163 -9.85 9.56 2.10
C GLY A 163 -8.59 10.29 1.63
N THR A 164 -7.45 9.61 1.68
CA THR A 164 -6.18 10.12 1.18
C THR A 164 -5.60 9.15 0.16
N VAL A 165 -5.18 9.66 -0.99
CA VAL A 165 -4.53 8.88 -2.05
C VAL A 165 -3.16 9.45 -2.32
N TYR A 166 -2.17 8.57 -2.33
CA TYR A 166 -0.78 8.87 -2.67
C TYR A 166 -0.46 8.25 -4.03
N GLY A 167 0.08 9.06 -4.94
CA GLY A 167 0.72 8.60 -6.17
C GLY A 167 2.22 8.72 -6.04
N VAL A 168 2.91 7.59 -5.98
CA VAL A 168 4.37 7.52 -5.91
C VAL A 168 4.91 7.02 -7.24
N TYR A 169 5.76 7.80 -7.88
CA TYR A 169 6.39 7.48 -9.15
C TYR A 169 7.37 6.32 -8.98
N VAL A 170 7.32 5.38 -9.92
CA VAL A 170 8.15 4.19 -9.98
C VAL A 170 8.94 4.23 -11.28
N GLU A 171 10.27 4.27 -11.14
CA GLU A 171 11.18 4.13 -12.28
C GLU A 171 11.21 2.69 -12.80
#